data_AF-A0A3A8TY97-F1
#
_entry.id   AF-A0A3A8TY97-F1
#
_cell.length_a   1.000
_cell.length_b   1.000
_cell.length_c   1.000
_cell.angle_alpha   90.00
_cell.angle_beta   90.00
_cell.angle_gamma   90.00
#
_symmetry.space_group_name_H-M   'P 1'
#
loop_
_entity.id
_entity.type
_entity.pdbx_description
1 polymer ?
#
loop_
_entity_poly.entity_id
_entity_poly.type
_entity_poly.pdbx_seq_one_letter_code
_entity_poly.pdbx_strand_id
1 'polypeptide(L)'
;MAFTLQIRQKKLFGKTVLDIPSLAHACGFCYGSNNDFYILQENEQANGTAVFYHPEHIGRGIFFDGSRAREGYYEISYNIPTTRAEITDFARLAGEIEKRLGKAEMYCVEEERVFTGRELEQGIEELNRYDVQKFDADHILIPPMTKEDLENLAEKLRGKGRFA
;
A
#
# COMPACT_ATOMS: atom_id res chain seq x y z
N MET A 1 -8.01 2.02 -3.77
CA MET A 1 -8.00 0.97 -2.72
C MET A 1 -6.56 0.60 -2.45
N ALA A 2 -6.26 0.05 -1.28
CA ALA A 2 -4.91 -0.30 -0.89
C ALA A 2 -4.88 -1.66 -0.18
N PHE A 3 -3.70 -2.25 -0.14
CA PHE A 3 -3.35 -3.30 0.81
C PHE A 3 -2.53 -2.65 1.92
N THR A 4 -2.98 -2.76 3.18
CA THR A 4 -2.46 -1.98 4.30
C THR A 4 -1.98 -2.90 5.41
N LEU A 5 -0.72 -2.75 5.83
CA LEU A 5 -0.20 -3.37 7.04
C LEU A 5 -0.04 -2.36 8.16
N GLN A 6 -0.76 -2.59 9.25
CA GLN A 6 -0.57 -1.91 10.52
C GLN A 6 0.48 -2.66 11.33
N ILE A 7 1.60 -2.01 11.61
CA ILE A 7 2.76 -2.62 12.26
C ILE A 7 2.91 -2.08 13.68
N ARG A 8 2.81 -2.98 14.67
CA ARG A 8 2.89 -2.64 16.10
C ARG A 8 4.06 -3.32 16.79
N GLN A 9 5.01 -2.55 17.30
CA GLN A 9 6.08 -3.06 18.14
C GLN A 9 5.54 -3.42 19.54
N LYS A 10 5.72 -4.68 19.95
CA LYS A 10 5.18 -5.23 21.21
C LYS A 10 6.00 -4.88 22.47
N LYS A 11 7.12 -4.16 22.36
CA LYS A 11 7.93 -3.73 23.51
C LYS A 11 7.17 -2.70 24.37
N LEU A 12 7.25 -2.78 25.70
CA LEU A 12 6.61 -1.83 26.62
C LEU A 12 7.43 -0.56 26.86
N PHE A 13 8.77 -0.66 26.81
CA PHE A 13 9.72 0.46 26.95
C PHE A 13 10.78 0.39 25.85
N GLY A 14 11.44 1.52 25.58
CA GLY A 14 12.52 1.59 24.59
C GLY A 14 12.04 1.29 23.16
N LYS A 15 10.97 1.99 22.74
CA LYS A 15 10.44 1.86 21.37
C LYS A 15 11.53 2.21 20.36
N THR A 16 11.67 1.36 19.36
CA THR A 16 12.60 1.61 18.25
C THR A 16 11.93 2.60 17.31
N VAL A 17 12.58 3.73 17.06
CA VAL A 17 12.17 4.69 16.03
C VAL A 17 12.94 4.33 14.76
N LEU A 18 12.20 4.09 13.67
CA LEU A 18 12.77 3.79 12.37
C LEU A 18 13.09 5.08 11.63
N ASP A 19 14.31 5.18 11.12
CA ASP A 19 14.76 6.28 10.28
C ASP A 19 14.49 5.95 8.79
N ILE A 20 13.81 6.85 8.08
CA ILE A 20 13.37 6.65 6.69
C ILE A 20 14.57 6.49 5.74
N PRO A 21 15.57 7.39 5.72
CA PRO A 21 16.76 7.20 4.88
C PRO A 21 17.48 5.87 5.14
N SER A 22 17.64 5.49 6.41
CA SER A 22 18.26 4.22 6.78
C SER A 22 17.45 2.99 6.34
N LEU A 23 16.12 3.06 6.39
CA LEU A 23 15.24 2.01 5.86
C LEU A 23 15.35 1.91 4.34
N ALA A 24 15.29 3.04 3.64
CA ALA A 24 15.39 3.11 2.18
C ALA A 24 16.69 2.44 1.72
N HIS A 25 17.80 2.85 2.33
CA HIS A 25 19.12 2.33 2.01
C HIS A 25 19.22 0.81 2.20
N ALA A 26 18.72 0.28 3.32
CA ALA A 26 18.78 -1.17 3.58
C ALA A 26 17.93 -2.00 2.59
N CYS A 27 16.88 -1.40 2.03
CA CYS A 27 16.03 -2.05 1.04
C CYS A 27 16.49 -1.80 -0.40
N GLY A 28 17.50 -0.95 -0.63
CA GLY A 28 17.88 -0.52 -1.99
C GLY A 28 16.83 0.38 -2.64
N PHE A 29 16.05 1.10 -1.83
CA PHE A 29 15.00 2.01 -2.29
C PHE A 29 15.47 3.46 -2.27
N CYS A 30 14.78 4.25 -3.07
CA CYS A 30 14.69 5.70 -2.92
C CYS A 30 13.42 6.05 -2.13
N TYR A 31 13.31 7.29 -1.68
CA TYR A 31 12.13 7.78 -0.99
C TYR A 31 11.80 9.21 -1.41
N GLY A 32 10.58 9.63 -1.17
CA GLY A 32 10.13 11.01 -1.38
C GLY A 32 8.80 11.31 -0.72
N SER A 33 8.29 12.52 -0.95
CA SER A 33 6.96 12.94 -0.52
C SER A 33 6.22 13.60 -1.67
N ASN A 34 4.91 13.37 -1.77
CA ASN A 34 4.09 13.98 -2.81
C ASN A 34 3.74 15.41 -2.40
N ASN A 35 3.93 16.36 -3.32
CA ASN A 35 3.41 17.72 -3.14
C ASN A 35 1.89 17.78 -3.42
N ASP A 36 1.32 18.99 -3.32
CA ASP A 36 -0.11 19.25 -3.57
C ASP A 36 -0.57 18.87 -4.99
N PHE A 37 0.36 18.67 -5.93
CA PHE A 37 0.10 18.25 -7.31
C PHE A 37 0.35 16.76 -7.53
N TYR A 38 0.55 15.98 -6.46
CA TYR A 38 0.89 14.55 -6.53
C TYR A 38 2.19 14.25 -7.28
N ILE A 39 3.10 15.21 -7.33
CA ILE A 39 4.45 15.02 -7.87
C ILE A 39 5.35 14.60 -6.72
N LEU A 40 6.02 13.47 -6.89
CA LEU A 40 6.96 12.94 -5.91
C LEU A 40 8.22 13.81 -5.87
N GLN A 41 8.47 14.44 -4.73
CA GLN A 41 9.71 15.16 -4.44
C GLN A 41 10.70 14.21 -3.76
N GLU A 42 11.80 13.89 -4.44
CA GLU A 42 12.80 12.94 -3.97
C GLU A 42 13.53 13.44 -2.72
N ASN A 43 13.88 12.50 -1.84
CA ASN A 43 14.56 12.74 -0.56
C ASN A 43 13.79 13.63 0.43
N GLU A 44 12.53 13.95 0.14
CA GLU A 44 11.63 14.65 1.05
C GLU A 44 10.81 13.66 1.89
N GLN A 45 10.39 14.12 3.07
CA GLN A 45 9.48 13.41 3.97
C GLN A 45 8.62 14.44 4.70
N ALA A 46 7.41 14.06 5.09
CA ALA A 46 6.48 14.96 5.75
C ALA A 46 5.94 14.31 7.03
N ASN A 47 6.22 14.89 8.19
CA ASN A 47 5.69 14.44 9.49
C ASN A 47 5.94 12.94 9.80
N GLY A 48 7.09 12.41 9.38
CA GLY A 48 7.43 11.00 9.56
C GLY A 48 6.80 10.06 8.53
N THR A 49 6.23 10.61 7.46
CA THR A 49 5.69 9.85 6.31
C THR A 49 6.56 10.03 5.07
N ALA A 50 6.60 9.00 4.23
CA ALA A 50 7.27 9.00 2.93
C ALA A 50 6.65 7.97 1.98
N VAL A 51 6.96 8.08 0.70
CA VAL A 51 6.73 7.05 -0.32
C VAL A 51 8.09 6.42 -0.65
N PHE A 52 8.24 5.12 -0.40
CA PHE A 52 9.39 4.33 -0.83
C PHE A 52 9.18 3.79 -2.23
N TYR A 53 10.22 3.76 -3.04
CA TYR A 53 10.16 3.18 -4.39
C TYR A 53 11.50 2.59 -4.81
N HIS A 54 11.47 1.55 -5.64
CA HIS A 54 12.67 1.02 -6.28
C HIS A 54 12.88 1.75 -7.61
N PRO A 55 14.03 2.42 -7.85
CA PRO A 55 14.22 3.28 -9.02
C PRO A 55 14.21 2.53 -10.36
N GLU A 56 14.44 1.21 -10.32
CA GLU A 56 14.41 0.34 -11.52
C GLU A 56 13.05 -0.33 -11.76
N HIS A 57 12.06 -0.15 -10.87
CA HIS A 57 10.74 -0.75 -11.00
C HIS A 57 9.68 0.30 -11.33
N ILE A 58 8.73 -0.08 -12.19
CA ILE A 58 7.55 0.74 -12.46
C ILE A 58 6.51 0.45 -11.38
N GLY A 59 6.13 1.49 -10.64
CA GLY A 59 5.17 1.41 -9.55
C GLY A 59 4.73 2.79 -9.08
N ARG A 60 3.76 2.82 -8.17
CA ARG A 60 3.31 4.04 -7.46
C ARG A 60 4.09 4.24 -6.16
N GLY A 61 4.86 3.24 -5.75
CA GLY A 61 5.60 3.23 -4.50
C GLY A 61 4.75 2.72 -3.34
N ILE A 62 5.44 2.53 -2.22
CA ILE A 62 4.91 2.03 -0.96
C ILE A 62 4.82 3.22 -0.02
N PHE A 63 3.61 3.57 0.38
CA PHE A 63 3.41 4.56 1.42
C PHE A 63 3.89 4.02 2.76
N PHE A 64 4.56 4.86 3.54
CA PHE A 64 4.99 4.59 4.90
C PHE A 64 4.57 5.74 5.81
N ASP A 65 3.98 5.39 6.93
CA ASP A 65 3.65 6.31 8.02
C ASP A 65 4.32 5.88 9.31
N GLY A 66 5.32 6.67 9.72
CA GLY A 66 5.99 6.58 11.02
C GLY A 66 5.64 7.73 11.97
N SER A 67 4.57 8.50 11.71
CA SER A 67 4.15 9.64 12.54
C SER A 67 3.93 9.25 14.02
N ARG A 68 3.55 7.99 14.26
CA ARG A 68 3.33 7.39 15.59
C ARG A 68 4.47 6.45 16.03
N ALA A 69 5.67 6.61 15.46
CA ALA A 69 6.84 5.79 15.79
C ALA A 69 7.19 5.76 17.29
N ARG A 70 6.94 6.86 18.02
CA ARG A 70 7.18 6.94 19.47
C ARG A 70 6.25 6.04 20.30
N GLU A 71 5.08 5.70 19.76
CA GLU A 71 4.15 4.73 20.33
C GLU A 71 4.48 3.29 19.88
N GLY A 72 5.43 3.13 18.96
CA GLY A 72 5.79 1.87 18.31
C GLY A 72 4.75 1.44 17.30
N TYR A 73 4.06 2.38 16.66
CA TYR A 73 3.09 2.12 15.60
C TYR A 73 3.59 2.68 14.27
N TYR A 74 3.42 1.89 13.21
CA TYR A 74 3.75 2.23 11.84
C TYR A 74 2.65 1.70 10.92
N GLU A 75 2.52 2.28 9.75
CA GLU A 75 1.68 1.77 8.68
C GLU A 75 2.48 1.74 7.38
N ILE A 76 2.32 0.68 6.60
CA ILE A 76 2.77 0.65 5.21
C ILE A 76 1.63 0.20 4.32
N SER A 77 1.55 0.76 3.12
CA SER A 77 0.55 0.36 2.15
C SER A 77 1.00 0.53 0.71
N TYR A 78 0.43 -0.28 -0.18
CA TYR A 78 0.51 -0.08 -1.61
C TYR A 78 -0.90 -0.07 -2.21
N ASN A 79 -1.06 0.63 -3.33
CA ASN A 79 -2.35 0.73 -4.00
C ASN A 79 -2.63 -0.54 -4.82
N ILE A 80 -3.89 -1.00 -4.85
CA ILE A 80 -4.31 -2.15 -5.65
C ILE A 80 -5.14 -1.73 -6.89
N PRO A 81 -5.01 -2.44 -8.03
CA PRO A 81 -4.07 -3.54 -8.27
C PRO A 81 -2.66 -2.98 -8.48
N THR A 82 -1.63 -3.78 -8.21
CA THR A 82 -0.25 -3.39 -8.52
C THR A 82 0.53 -4.48 -9.24
N THR A 83 1.81 -4.23 -9.50
CA THR A 83 2.73 -5.15 -10.15
C THR A 83 3.34 -6.10 -9.14
N ARG A 84 3.69 -7.31 -9.59
CA ARG A 84 4.46 -8.26 -8.78
C ARG A 84 5.75 -7.67 -8.21
N ALA A 85 6.40 -6.76 -8.95
CA ALA A 85 7.62 -6.09 -8.49
C ALA A 85 7.33 -5.20 -7.27
N GLU A 86 6.26 -4.41 -7.29
CA GLU A 86 5.86 -3.57 -6.16
C GLU A 86 5.44 -4.40 -4.93
N ILE A 87 4.78 -5.55 -5.12
CA ILE A 87 4.48 -6.50 -4.01
C ILE A 87 5.77 -7.06 -3.42
N THR A 88 6.76 -7.37 -4.26
CA THR A 88 8.08 -7.85 -3.81
C THR A 88 8.81 -6.78 -3.00
N ASP A 89 8.79 -5.53 -3.48
CA ASP A 89 9.36 -4.39 -2.77
C ASP A 89 8.65 -4.14 -1.43
N PHE A 90 7.33 -4.31 -1.39
CA PHE A 90 6.53 -4.20 -0.18
C PHE A 90 6.90 -5.25 0.86
N ALA A 91 6.99 -6.52 0.44
CA ALA A 91 7.41 -7.61 1.32
C ALA A 91 8.82 -7.37 1.88
N ARG A 92 9.74 -6.86 1.04
CA ARG A 92 11.10 -6.49 1.46
C ARG A 92 11.11 -5.38 2.51
N LEU A 93 10.30 -4.33 2.32
CA LEU A 93 10.17 -3.25 3.30
C LEU A 93 9.62 -3.78 4.64
N ALA A 94 8.55 -4.57 4.57
CA ALA A 94 7.91 -5.17 5.74
C ALA A 94 8.89 -6.05 6.54
N GLY A 95 9.67 -6.89 5.84
CA GLY A 95 10.68 -7.75 6.46
C GLY A 95 11.81 -6.96 7.15
N GLU A 96 12.31 -5.88 6.52
CA GLU A 96 13.34 -5.04 7.15
C GLU A 96 12.78 -4.25 8.36
N ILE A 97 11.53 -3.80 8.30
CA ILE A 97 10.82 -3.20 9.44
C ILE A 97 10.71 -4.21 10.59
N GLU A 98 10.19 -5.42 10.32
CA GLU A 98 10.03 -6.49 11.30
C GLU A 98 11.36 -6.80 11.99
N LYS A 99 12.43 -6.99 11.21
CA LYS A 99 13.79 -7.25 11.70
C LYS A 99 14.29 -6.14 12.64
N ARG A 100 14.10 -4.87 12.29
CA ARG A 100 14.56 -3.73 13.13
C ARG A 100 13.73 -3.56 14.39
N LEU A 101 12.43 -3.80 14.32
CA LEU A 101 11.54 -3.70 15.48
C LEU A 101 11.69 -4.90 16.43
N GLY A 102 12.09 -6.06 15.90
CA GLY A 102 12.21 -7.32 16.63
C GLY A 102 10.84 -7.94 16.90
N LYS A 103 10.29 -7.76 18.10
CA LYS A 103 8.94 -8.23 18.43
C LYS A 103 7.91 -7.26 17.86
N ALA A 104 7.45 -7.50 16.64
CA ALA A 104 6.39 -6.74 15.99
C ALA A 104 5.20 -7.65 15.60
N GLU A 105 4.04 -7.04 15.40
CA GLU A 105 2.86 -7.62 14.76
C GLU A 105 2.56 -6.82 13.52
N MET A 106 2.28 -7.47 12.40
CA MET A 106 1.88 -6.81 11.16
C MET A 106 0.48 -7.30 10.79
N TYR A 107 -0.52 -6.50 11.11
CA TYR A 107 -1.92 -6.83 10.86
C TYR A 107 -2.36 -6.20 9.53
N CYS A 108 -2.90 -7.02 8.63
CA CYS A 108 -3.54 -6.57 7.41
C CYS A 108 -5.01 -6.26 7.68
N VAL A 109 -5.42 -5.03 7.36
CA VAL A 109 -6.80 -4.57 7.60
C VAL A 109 -7.76 -5.26 6.63
N GLU A 110 -7.37 -5.39 5.37
CA GLU A 110 -8.24 -5.86 4.30
C GLU A 110 -8.43 -7.39 4.28
N GLU A 111 -7.47 -8.14 4.81
CA GLU A 111 -7.56 -9.60 4.99
C GLU A 111 -7.95 -10.03 6.42
N GLU A 112 -8.07 -9.07 7.34
CA GLU A 112 -8.36 -9.33 8.76
C GLU A 112 -7.43 -10.36 9.42
N ARG A 113 -6.14 -10.37 9.05
CA ARG A 113 -5.16 -11.34 9.54
C ARG A 113 -3.77 -10.76 9.77
N VAL A 114 -2.99 -11.45 10.59
CA VAL A 114 -1.58 -11.12 10.84
C VAL A 114 -0.69 -11.80 9.80
N PHE A 115 0.32 -11.07 9.36
CA PHE A 115 1.40 -11.53 8.50
C PHE A 115 2.74 -11.48 9.22
N THR A 116 3.62 -12.40 8.87
CA THR A 116 5.07 -12.31 9.09
C THR A 116 5.77 -11.83 7.82
N GLY A 117 6.98 -11.28 7.92
CA GLY A 117 7.75 -10.87 6.74
C GLY A 117 7.99 -12.05 5.79
N ARG A 118 8.24 -13.24 6.36
CA ARG A 118 8.39 -14.48 5.61
C ARG A 118 7.15 -14.87 4.83
N GLU A 119 5.95 -14.73 5.41
CA GLU A 119 4.70 -15.03 4.69
C GLU A 119 4.49 -14.07 3.52
N LEU A 120 4.79 -12.79 3.69
CA LEU A 120 4.72 -11.81 2.60
C LEU A 120 5.70 -12.17 1.47
N GLU A 121 6.95 -12.50 1.82
CA GLU A 121 7.99 -12.90 0.85
C GLU A 121 7.63 -14.19 0.09
N GLN A 122 6.96 -15.15 0.74
CA GLN A 122 6.58 -16.42 0.13
C GLN A 122 5.24 -16.32 -0.64
N GLY A 123 4.37 -15.40 -0.23
CA GLY A 123 3.00 -15.25 -0.74
C GLY A 123 2.84 -14.26 -1.90
N ILE A 124 3.93 -13.82 -2.55
CA ILE A 124 3.90 -12.78 -3.60
C ILE A 124 2.86 -13.06 -4.70
N GLU A 125 2.80 -14.30 -5.20
CA GLU A 125 1.86 -14.67 -6.27
C GLU A 125 0.40 -14.76 -5.78
N GLU A 126 0.20 -15.06 -4.49
CA GLU A 126 -1.12 -15.11 -3.87
C GLU A 126 -1.65 -13.70 -3.63
N LEU A 127 -0.80 -12.80 -3.13
CA LEU A 127 -1.09 -11.37 -3.01
C LEU A 127 -1.40 -10.73 -4.36
N ASN A 128 -0.61 -11.03 -5.40
CA ASN A 128 -0.87 -10.53 -6.74
C ASN A 128 -2.25 -10.97 -7.27
N ARG A 129 -2.66 -12.21 -6.98
CA ARG A 129 -3.99 -12.69 -7.34
C ARG A 129 -5.08 -12.00 -6.51
N TYR A 130 -4.85 -11.83 -5.21
CA TYR A 130 -5.75 -11.13 -4.30
C TYR A 130 -6.03 -9.70 -4.78
N ASP A 131 -4.99 -8.94 -5.12
CA ASP A 131 -5.08 -7.56 -5.60
C ASP A 131 -6.05 -7.41 -6.77
N VAL A 132 -5.91 -8.29 -7.78
CA VAL A 132 -6.74 -8.28 -8.99
C VAL A 132 -8.18 -8.66 -8.65
N GLN A 133 -8.38 -9.73 -7.87
CA GLN A 133 -9.72 -10.17 -7.46
C GLN A 133 -10.45 -9.10 -6.64
N LYS A 134 -9.73 -8.43 -5.72
CA LYS A 134 -10.30 -7.36 -4.91
C LYS A 134 -10.66 -6.16 -5.77
N PHE A 135 -9.80 -5.76 -6.69
CA PHE A 135 -10.11 -4.69 -7.64
C PHE A 135 -11.35 -5.01 -8.48
N ASP A 136 -11.43 -6.20 -9.07
CA ASP A 136 -12.56 -6.62 -9.90
C ASP A 136 -13.88 -6.72 -9.11
N ALA A 137 -13.83 -7.11 -7.84
CA ALA A 137 -15.02 -7.18 -6.99
C ALA A 137 -15.64 -5.80 -6.73
N ASP A 138 -14.80 -4.76 -6.66
CA ASP A 138 -15.21 -3.40 -6.32
C ASP A 138 -15.41 -2.49 -7.54
N HIS A 139 -15.06 -2.96 -8.75
CA HIS A 139 -15.13 -2.16 -9.98
C HIS A 139 -15.92 -2.88 -11.08
N ILE A 140 -16.71 -2.10 -11.83
CA ILE A 140 -17.40 -2.59 -13.03
C ILE A 140 -16.57 -2.19 -14.25
N LEU A 141 -16.17 -3.17 -15.04
CA LEU A 141 -15.60 -2.91 -16.36
C LEU A 141 -16.72 -2.40 -17.27
N ILE A 142 -16.71 -1.10 -17.59
CA ILE A 142 -17.53 -0.56 -18.66
C ILE A 142 -16.79 -0.89 -19.98
N PRO A 143 -17.33 -1.77 -20.84
CA PRO A 143 -16.69 -2.06 -22.12
C PRO A 143 -16.59 -0.76 -22.95
N PRO A 144 -15.72 -0.71 -23.98
CA PRO A 144 -15.76 0.38 -24.94
C PRO A 144 -17.17 0.51 -25.51
N MET A 145 -17.76 1.68 -25.33
CA MET A 145 -19.13 1.99 -25.72
C MET A 145 -19.12 3.14 -26.71
N THR A 146 -20.02 3.09 -27.68
CA THR A 146 -20.27 4.26 -28.53
C THR A 146 -20.98 5.34 -27.71
N LYS A 147 -21.00 6.58 -28.23
CA LYS A 147 -21.76 7.67 -27.61
C LYS A 147 -23.24 7.30 -27.42
N GLU A 148 -23.84 6.65 -28.43
CA GLU A 148 -25.24 6.20 -28.38
C GLU A 148 -25.46 5.16 -27.29
N ASP A 149 -24.54 4.18 -27.14
CA ASP A 149 -24.61 3.20 -26.05
C ASP A 149 -24.54 3.88 -24.68
N LEU A 150 -23.70 4.91 -24.55
CA LEU A 150 -23.52 5.66 -23.31
C LEU A 150 -24.79 6.46 -22.94
N GLU A 151 -25.41 7.10 -23.92
CA GLU A 151 -26.68 7.84 -23.76
C GLU A 151 -27.81 6.89 -23.36
N ASN A 152 -27.92 5.73 -24.02
CA ASN A 152 -28.89 4.68 -23.68
C ASN A 152 -28.68 4.11 -22.26
N LEU A 153 -27.43 3.92 -21.83
CA LEU A 153 -27.12 3.49 -20.48
C LEU A 153 -27.52 4.56 -19.45
N ALA A 154 -27.22 5.83 -19.73
CA ALA A 154 -27.57 6.94 -18.86
C ALA A 154 -29.10 7.08 -18.67
N GLU A 155 -29.89 6.90 -19.74
CA GLU A 155 -31.35 6.89 -19.65
C GLU A 155 -31.88 5.73 -18.80
N LYS A 156 -31.35 4.51 -18.98
CA LYS A 156 -31.73 3.33 -18.18
C LYS A 156 -31.42 3.52 -16.70
N LEU A 157 -30.29 4.14 -16.35
CA LEU A 157 -29.91 4.42 -14.97
C LEU A 157 -30.80 5.51 -14.35
N ARG A 158 -31.17 6.55 -15.12
CA ARG A 158 -32.13 7.58 -14.70
C ARG A 158 -33.53 7.00 -14.45
N GLY A 159 -33.96 6.02 -15.25
CA GLY A 159 -35.27 5.36 -15.10
C GLY A 159 -35.41 4.48 -13.84
N LYS A 160 -34.30 4.02 -13.24
CA LYS A 160 -34.30 3.16 -12.04
C LYS A 160 -34.38 3.92 -10.72
N GLY A 161 -34.33 5.25 -10.72
CA GLY A 161 -34.48 6.10 -9.52
C GLY A 161 -35.93 6.33 -9.06
N ARG A 162 -36.92 5.69 -9.68
CA ARG A 162 -38.33 5.72 -9.28
C ARG A 162 -38.76 4.38 -8.71
N PHE A 163 -38.30 4.06 -7.51
CA PHE A 163 -39.03 3.17 -6.61
C PHE A 163 -39.15 3.90 -5.27
N ALA A 164 -40.42 4.06 -4.87
CA ALA A 164 -40.89 4.65 -3.62
C ALA A 164 -40.51 3.81 -2.40
#